data_AF-A0A1X6MNU7-F1
#
_entry.id   AF-A0A1X6MNU7-F1
#
_cell.length_a   1.000
_cell.length_b   1.000
_cell.length_c   1.000
_cell.angle_alpha   90.00
_cell.angle_beta   90.00
_cell.angle_gamma   90.00
#
_symmetry.space_group_name_H-M   'P 1'
#
loop_
_entity.id
_entity.type
_entity.pdbx_description
1 polymer ?
#
loop_
_entity_poly.entity_id
_entity_poly.type
_entity_poly.pdbx_seq_one_letter_code
_entity_poly.pdbx_strand_id
1 'polypeptide(L)'
;MPFLRRMYWALCVITGPRGVGWNCQIANVPPRPSEPRWSFVRQQLLYALRWYLPVDLAQTYQRSNPSFSHHDAGLFSLSSQGYIQRCVNIVAWFSPAYGMIDMPYRLFSAVSVATAWSMPRDWPAMYGEWADAYTLRWFWGRTYHQSLRRYAASMGKACCRLLGLRQGSWASSYTQLYVGFAVSGLIHCGGDIMVSPKLFGVSFPFFIAQAVAISLEDAVIGVAKRTGMQAQCPDSLAHALEYVWVFVWLSVSTPWWMRTRMVDTSRTVFSLVTMFAPTITPGAARFLFLSLMALSAKV
;
A
#
# COMPACT_ATOMS: atom_id res chain seq x y z
N MET A 1 -0.52 5.78 38.46
CA MET A 1 0.63 6.03 37.55
C MET A 1 1.03 7.51 37.57
N PRO A 2 2.31 7.87 37.53
CA PRO A 2 2.77 9.26 37.43
C PRO A 2 2.27 9.96 36.15
N PHE A 3 2.12 11.30 36.16
CA PHE A 3 1.60 12.09 35.03
C PHE A 3 2.41 11.89 33.74
N LEU A 4 3.75 12.01 33.80
CA LEU A 4 4.63 11.81 32.65
C LEU A 4 4.48 10.41 32.03
N ARG A 5 4.25 9.39 32.85
CA ARG A 5 3.98 8.03 32.37
C ARG A 5 2.66 7.95 31.62
N ARG A 6 1.62 8.64 32.09
CA ARG A 6 0.32 8.72 31.39
C ARG A 6 0.44 9.48 30.07
N MET A 7 1.19 10.59 30.05
CA MET A 7 1.47 11.32 28.81
C MET A 7 2.20 10.45 27.79
N TYR A 8 3.26 9.74 28.23
CA TYR A 8 3.98 8.80 27.37
C TYR A 8 3.05 7.72 26.81
N TRP A 9 2.21 7.11 27.66
CA TRP A 9 1.22 6.12 27.24
C TRP A 9 0.22 6.67 26.22
N ALA A 10 -0.33 7.87 26.48
CA ALA A 10 -1.25 8.54 25.57
C ALA A 10 -0.58 8.81 24.21
N LEU A 11 0.65 9.32 24.22
CA LEU A 11 1.44 9.54 23.01
C LEU A 11 1.63 8.23 22.24
N CYS A 12 2.05 7.13 22.88
CA CYS A 12 2.19 5.83 22.21
C CYS A 12 0.90 5.34 21.54
N VAL A 13 -0.26 5.56 22.17
CA VAL A 13 -1.56 5.14 21.61
C VAL A 13 -1.98 6.04 20.43
N ILE A 14 -1.68 7.34 20.49
CA ILE A 14 -2.00 8.32 19.45
C ILE A 14 -1.08 8.15 18.23
N THR A 15 0.23 8.00 18.46
CA THR A 15 1.25 7.89 17.42
C THR A 15 1.46 6.46 16.92
N GLY A 16 0.90 5.47 17.61
CA GLY A 16 0.87 4.06 17.22
C GLY A 16 -0.48 3.68 16.62
N PRO A 17 -0.78 4.03 15.35
CA PRO A 17 -2.12 3.88 14.79
C PRO A 17 -2.55 2.41 14.64
N ARG A 18 -1.59 1.47 14.66
CA ARG A 18 -1.82 0.02 14.63
C ARG A 18 -2.02 -0.62 16.01
N GLY A 19 -1.79 0.13 17.09
CA GLY A 19 -1.95 -0.35 18.46
C GLY A 19 -1.02 -1.50 18.85
N VAL A 20 0.18 -1.58 18.29
CA VAL A 20 1.13 -2.69 18.50
C VAL A 20 1.43 -2.91 19.98
N GLY A 21 1.15 -4.10 20.51
CA GLY A 21 1.35 -4.43 21.92
C GLY A 21 0.28 -3.91 22.88
N TRP A 22 -0.81 -3.31 22.37
CA TRP A 22 -1.93 -2.82 23.16
C TRP A 22 -3.18 -3.68 22.96
N ASN A 23 -4.15 -3.56 23.88
CA ASN A 23 -5.47 -4.22 23.77
C ASN A 23 -6.29 -3.79 22.53
N CYS A 24 -5.90 -2.70 21.88
CA CYS A 24 -6.50 -2.17 20.67
C CYS A 24 -5.69 -2.47 19.40
N GLN A 25 -4.75 -3.42 19.47
CA GLN A 25 -3.98 -3.88 18.31
C GLN A 25 -4.93 -4.36 17.20
N ILE A 26 -4.66 -3.94 15.97
CA ILE A 26 -5.41 -4.39 14.81
C ILE A 26 -5.08 -5.85 14.45
N ALA A 27 -5.96 -6.48 13.67
CA ALA A 27 -5.69 -7.80 13.11
C ALA A 27 -4.58 -7.74 12.04
N ASN A 28 -3.94 -8.88 11.76
CA ASN A 28 -2.94 -9.07 10.71
C ASN A 28 -1.71 -8.13 10.80
N VAL A 29 -1.32 -7.71 12.00
CA VAL A 29 -0.03 -7.04 12.19
C VAL A 29 1.08 -8.09 11.95
N PRO A 30 2.12 -7.76 11.16
CA PRO A 30 3.26 -8.66 10.99
C PRO A 30 3.93 -9.06 12.31
N PRO A 31 4.72 -10.15 12.34
CA PRO A 31 5.42 -10.59 13.54
C PRO A 31 6.26 -9.48 14.17
N ARG A 32 6.32 -9.49 15.51
CA ARG A 32 7.14 -8.52 16.27
C ARG A 32 8.62 -8.90 16.14
N PRO A 33 9.50 -7.97 15.72
CA PRO A 33 10.94 -8.21 15.65
C PRO A 33 11.52 -8.64 17.01
N SER A 34 12.40 -9.63 17.00
CA SER A 34 13.06 -10.18 18.20
C SER A 34 14.59 -10.03 18.18
N GLU A 35 15.13 -9.40 17.14
CA GLU A 35 16.55 -9.24 16.93
C GLU A 35 17.20 -8.32 17.98
N PRO A 36 18.50 -8.49 18.25
CA PRO A 36 19.25 -7.55 19.08
C PRO A 36 19.22 -6.12 18.53
N ARG A 37 19.29 -5.12 19.41
CA ARG A 37 19.17 -3.68 19.10
C ARG A 37 19.94 -3.25 17.85
N TRP A 38 21.24 -3.52 17.79
CA TRP A 38 22.08 -3.04 16.68
C TRP A 38 21.90 -3.87 15.40
N SER A 39 21.57 -5.15 15.52
CA SER A 39 21.17 -5.98 14.37
C SER A 39 19.89 -5.43 13.74
N PHE A 40 18.89 -5.10 14.57
CA PHE A 40 17.65 -4.47 14.13
C PHE A 40 17.93 -3.11 13.46
N VAL A 41 18.69 -2.21 14.09
CA VAL A 41 19.01 -0.88 13.53
C VAL A 41 19.66 -1.01 12.15
N ARG A 42 20.68 -1.88 12.02
CA ARG A 42 21.33 -2.13 10.73
C ARG A 42 20.34 -2.63 9.69
N GLN A 43 19.48 -3.59 10.05
CA GLN A 43 18.45 -4.11 9.14
C GLN A 43 17.48 -3.01 8.70
N GLN A 44 16.98 -2.17 9.61
CA GLN A 44 16.05 -1.08 9.26
C GLN A 44 16.70 -0.08 8.28
N LEU A 45 17.98 0.27 8.48
CA LEU A 45 18.71 1.13 7.55
C LEU A 45 18.89 0.49 6.17
N LEU A 46 19.22 -0.82 6.13
CA LEU A 46 19.29 -1.56 4.87
C LEU A 46 17.93 -1.64 4.17
N TYR A 47 16.84 -1.85 4.90
CA TYR A 47 15.49 -1.82 4.34
C TYR A 47 15.10 -0.43 3.84
N ALA A 48 15.46 0.63 4.56
CA ALA A 48 15.24 2.00 4.12
C ALA A 48 15.99 2.29 2.81
N LEU A 49 17.25 1.86 2.71
CA LEU A 49 18.03 1.98 1.47
C LEU A 49 17.40 1.16 0.33
N ARG A 50 16.95 -0.07 0.61
CA ARG A 50 16.26 -0.92 -0.37
C ARG A 50 14.98 -0.30 -0.89
N TRP A 51 14.23 0.45 -0.08
CA TRP A 51 13.06 1.21 -0.55
C TRP A 51 13.43 2.50 -1.26
N TYR A 52 14.50 3.17 -0.83
CA TYR A 52 14.99 4.39 -1.46
C TYR A 52 15.37 4.16 -2.92
N LEU A 53 16.05 3.07 -3.27
CA LEU A 53 16.50 2.80 -4.65
C LEU A 53 15.34 2.71 -5.67
N PRO A 54 14.27 1.91 -5.46
CA PRO A 54 13.04 1.95 -6.25
C PRO A 54 12.43 3.33 -6.40
N VAL A 55 12.37 4.11 -5.31
CA VAL A 55 11.79 5.46 -5.32
C VAL A 55 12.64 6.39 -6.19
N ASP A 56 13.96 6.33 -6.04
CA ASP A 56 14.92 7.15 -6.78
C ASP A 56 14.94 6.82 -8.28
N LEU A 57 14.87 5.54 -8.63
CA LEU A 57 14.75 5.13 -10.03
C LEU A 57 13.38 5.50 -10.62
N ALA A 58 12.30 5.31 -9.87
CA ALA A 58 10.96 5.65 -10.32
C ALA A 58 10.83 7.15 -10.59
N GLN A 59 11.30 8.01 -9.67
CA GLN A 59 11.28 9.46 -9.90
C GLN A 59 12.17 9.85 -11.08
N THR A 60 13.33 9.20 -11.26
CA THR A 60 14.23 9.50 -12.37
C THR A 60 13.56 9.14 -13.69
N TYR A 61 12.92 7.97 -13.76
CA TYR A 61 12.12 7.57 -14.91
C TYR A 61 10.98 8.55 -15.18
N GLN A 62 10.22 8.95 -14.16
CA GLN A 62 9.15 9.95 -14.27
C GLN A 62 9.67 11.30 -14.79
N ARG A 63 10.82 11.79 -14.30
CA ARG A 63 11.45 13.04 -14.79
C ARG A 63 11.91 12.93 -16.23
N SER A 64 12.44 11.77 -16.61
CA SER A 64 12.93 11.54 -17.97
C SER A 64 11.80 11.41 -18.99
N ASN A 65 10.59 11.05 -18.56
CA ASN A 65 9.46 10.78 -19.46
C ASN A 65 8.44 11.94 -19.45
N PRO A 66 8.35 12.73 -20.54
CA PRO A 66 7.44 13.88 -20.62
C PRO A 66 5.96 13.55 -20.40
N SER A 67 5.52 12.30 -20.62
CA SER A 67 4.14 11.89 -20.35
C SER A 67 3.75 11.97 -18.87
N PHE A 68 4.73 12.01 -17.95
CA PHE A 68 4.46 12.19 -16.51
C PHE A 68 4.41 13.66 -16.08
N SER A 69 4.90 14.60 -16.91
CA SER A 69 4.92 16.04 -16.59
C SER A 69 3.71 16.81 -17.13
N HIS A 70 3.02 16.29 -18.15
CA HIS A 70 1.77 16.86 -18.66
C HIS A 70 0.56 16.08 -18.12
N HIS A 71 -0.60 16.72 -18.05
CA HIS A 71 -1.90 16.03 -17.88
C HIS A 71 -2.23 15.19 -19.12
N ASP A 72 -1.33 14.28 -19.48
CA ASP A 72 -1.48 13.41 -20.64
C ASP A 72 -2.53 12.36 -20.32
N ALA A 73 -3.74 12.57 -20.85
CA ALA A 73 -4.84 11.62 -20.76
C ALA A 73 -4.46 10.23 -21.31
N GLY A 74 -3.39 10.15 -22.13
CA GLY A 74 -2.83 8.94 -22.70
C GLY A 74 -1.83 8.19 -21.81
N LEU A 75 -1.37 8.72 -20.67
CA LEU A 75 -0.31 8.09 -19.85
C LEU A 75 -0.63 6.64 -19.42
N PHE A 76 -1.91 6.38 -19.15
CA PHE A 76 -2.40 5.05 -18.77
C PHE A 76 -3.35 4.45 -19.81
N SER A 77 -3.47 5.06 -20.99
CA SER A 77 -4.35 4.55 -22.03
C SER A 77 -3.73 3.34 -22.72
N LEU A 78 -4.54 2.29 -22.85
CA LEU A 78 -4.17 1.08 -23.57
C LEU A 78 -3.87 1.36 -25.05
N SER A 79 -4.66 2.25 -25.67
CA SER A 79 -4.57 2.52 -27.11
C SER A 79 -3.33 3.32 -27.51
N SER A 80 -2.79 4.15 -26.61
CA SER A 80 -1.62 4.98 -26.89
C SER A 80 -0.30 4.35 -26.44
N GLN A 81 -0.28 3.67 -25.29
CA GLN A 81 0.96 3.17 -24.66
C GLN A 81 1.13 1.65 -24.83
N GLY A 82 0.04 0.90 -25.01
CA GLY A 82 0.03 -0.55 -24.93
C GLY A 82 0.03 -1.07 -23.47
N TYR A 83 -0.36 -2.33 -23.28
CA TYR A 83 -0.60 -2.88 -21.94
C TYR A 83 0.66 -2.97 -21.07
N ILE A 84 1.79 -3.37 -21.65
CA ILE A 84 3.06 -3.50 -20.92
C ILE A 84 3.52 -2.12 -20.43
N GLN A 85 3.53 -1.12 -21.30
CA GLN A 85 3.96 0.24 -20.93
C GLN A 85 3.01 0.86 -19.89
N ARG A 86 1.70 0.61 -20.00
CA ARG A 86 0.75 1.00 -18.95
C ARG A 86 1.14 0.40 -17.59
N CYS A 87 1.49 -0.89 -17.53
CA CYS A 87 1.92 -1.53 -16.29
C CYS A 87 3.22 -0.91 -15.75
N VAL A 88 4.20 -0.65 -16.62
CA VAL A 88 5.44 0.06 -16.25
C VAL A 88 5.11 1.42 -15.65
N ASN A 89 4.21 2.19 -16.28
CA ASN A 89 3.83 3.51 -15.81
C ASN A 89 3.11 3.47 -14.46
N ILE A 90 2.23 2.48 -14.26
CA ILE A 90 1.52 2.26 -12.99
C ILE A 90 2.52 1.93 -11.87
N VAL A 91 3.44 0.99 -12.11
CA VAL A 91 4.45 0.61 -11.12
C VAL A 91 5.35 1.79 -10.81
N ALA A 92 5.85 2.51 -11.82
CA ALA A 92 6.65 3.72 -11.63
C ALA A 92 5.90 4.77 -10.81
N TRP A 93 4.61 4.98 -11.05
CA TRP A 93 3.79 5.93 -10.27
C TRP A 93 3.61 5.48 -8.82
N PHE A 94 3.37 4.18 -8.58
CA PHE A 94 3.17 3.62 -7.23
C PHE A 94 4.44 3.48 -6.40
N SER A 95 5.59 3.20 -7.02
CA SER A 95 6.83 2.91 -6.28
C SER A 95 7.18 4.01 -5.26
N PRO A 96 7.10 5.32 -5.60
CA PRO A 96 7.25 6.39 -4.61
C PRO A 96 6.20 6.35 -3.50
N ALA A 97 4.92 6.11 -3.82
CA ALA A 97 3.85 6.07 -2.82
C ALA A 97 4.05 4.93 -1.81
N TYR A 98 4.55 3.77 -2.24
CA TYR A 98 4.90 2.66 -1.35
C TYR A 98 6.16 2.95 -0.53
N GLY A 99 7.24 3.35 -1.20
CA GLY A 99 8.53 3.58 -0.54
C GLY A 99 8.48 4.73 0.45
N MET A 100 7.69 5.78 0.21
CA MET A 100 7.53 6.91 1.13
C MET A 100 6.71 6.60 2.38
N ILE A 101 6.04 5.44 2.46
CA ILE A 101 5.39 4.99 3.69
C ILE A 101 6.39 4.20 4.55
N ASP A 102 7.06 3.21 3.96
CA ASP A 102 7.98 2.34 4.74
C ASP A 102 9.30 3.05 5.03
N MET A 103 9.91 3.77 4.08
CA MET A 103 11.24 4.35 4.28
C MET A 103 11.30 5.29 5.51
N PRO A 104 10.39 6.28 5.68
CA PRO A 104 10.41 7.10 6.89
C PRO A 104 10.11 6.30 8.15
N TYR A 105 9.24 5.29 8.07
CA TYR A 105 8.94 4.40 9.19
C TYR A 105 10.18 3.60 9.63
N ARG A 106 10.94 3.06 8.68
CA ARG A 106 12.21 2.33 8.92
C ARG A 106 13.29 3.25 9.49
N LEU A 107 13.43 4.47 8.96
CA LEU A 107 14.39 5.45 9.48
C LEU A 107 14.02 5.88 10.90
N PHE A 108 12.73 6.16 11.15
CA PHE A 108 12.24 6.56 12.45
C PHE A 108 12.36 5.42 13.48
N SER A 109 12.10 4.17 13.09
CA SER A 109 12.31 3.00 13.96
C SER A 109 13.78 2.80 14.29
N ALA A 110 14.69 2.96 13.31
CA ALA A 110 16.12 2.87 13.51
C ALA A 110 16.61 3.91 14.53
N VAL A 111 16.22 5.18 14.39
CA VAL A 111 16.57 6.25 15.32
C VAL A 111 15.98 5.99 16.71
N SER A 112 14.71 5.61 16.78
CA SER A 112 14.01 5.38 18.06
C SER A 112 14.59 4.20 18.85
N VAL A 113 15.04 3.14 18.17
CA VAL A 113 15.71 1.99 18.81
C VAL A 113 17.19 2.30 19.09
N ALA A 114 17.87 3.02 18.21
CA ALA A 114 19.26 3.45 18.42
C ALA A 114 19.41 4.46 19.56
N THR A 115 18.36 5.17 19.96
CA THR A 115 18.33 6.07 21.12
C THR A 115 17.70 5.43 22.38
N ALA A 116 17.30 4.16 22.30
CA ALA A 116 16.62 3.43 23.38
C ALA A 116 15.26 4.00 23.81
N TRP A 117 14.61 4.81 22.96
CA TRP A 117 13.23 5.28 23.21
C TRP A 117 12.19 4.17 23.06
N SER A 118 12.49 3.15 22.27
CA SER A 118 11.60 2.00 22.00
C SER A 118 12.40 0.73 21.76
N MET A 119 11.72 -0.42 21.75
CA MET A 119 12.33 -1.72 21.53
C MET A 119 12.07 -2.20 20.09
N PRO A 120 12.95 -3.06 19.50
CA PRO A 120 12.73 -3.66 18.18
C PRO A 120 11.30 -4.22 17.98
N ARG A 121 10.79 -4.93 18.99
CA ARG A 121 9.44 -5.52 19.00
C ARG A 121 8.29 -4.53 18.84
N ASP A 122 8.52 -3.23 19.08
CA ASP A 122 7.49 -2.20 18.94
C ASP A 122 7.31 -1.77 17.48
N TRP A 123 8.21 -2.22 16.59
CA TRP A 123 8.27 -1.83 15.19
C TRP A 123 8.06 -2.99 14.18
N PRO A 124 6.94 -3.75 14.24
CA PRO A 124 6.58 -4.67 13.16
C PRO A 124 6.60 -4.00 11.78
N ALA A 125 6.92 -4.76 10.74
CA ALA A 125 6.93 -4.28 9.36
C ALA A 125 5.60 -3.57 8.98
N MET A 126 5.67 -2.54 8.14
CA MET A 126 4.47 -1.79 7.75
C MET A 126 3.56 -2.59 6.82
N TYR A 127 4.19 -3.30 5.89
CA TYR A 127 3.59 -4.21 4.93
C TYR A 127 3.69 -5.65 5.45
N GLY A 128 2.72 -6.47 5.06
CA GLY A 128 2.77 -7.92 5.23
C GLY A 128 3.50 -8.62 4.08
N GLU A 129 3.41 -9.94 4.06
CA GLU A 129 4.06 -10.77 3.04
C GLU A 129 3.37 -10.64 1.69
N TRP A 130 4.16 -10.55 0.61
CA TRP A 130 3.65 -10.57 -0.76
C TRP A 130 3.07 -11.94 -1.16
N ALA A 131 3.52 -13.01 -0.49
CA ALA A 131 2.98 -14.35 -0.65
C ALA A 131 1.49 -14.48 -0.26
N ASP A 132 0.96 -13.53 0.49
CA ASP A 132 -0.46 -13.45 0.86
C ASP A 132 -1.29 -12.57 -0.10
N ALA A 133 -0.70 -11.99 -1.14
CA ALA A 133 -1.34 -10.98 -1.98
C ALA A 133 -2.20 -11.55 -3.13
N TYR A 134 -2.57 -12.84 -3.09
CA TYR A 134 -3.26 -13.50 -4.20
C TYR A 134 -4.75 -13.22 -4.28
N THR A 135 -5.39 -12.69 -3.22
CA THR A 135 -6.76 -12.14 -3.31
C THR A 135 -6.75 -10.65 -3.01
N LEU A 136 -7.69 -9.88 -3.58
CA LEU A 136 -7.85 -8.46 -3.26
C LEU A 136 -8.15 -8.27 -1.77
N ARG A 137 -8.93 -9.18 -1.19
CA ARG A 137 -9.23 -9.16 0.25
C ARG A 137 -7.96 -9.27 1.09
N TRP A 138 -7.05 -10.15 0.74
CA TRP A 138 -5.81 -10.35 1.49
C TRP A 138 -4.77 -9.28 1.16
N PHE A 139 -4.66 -8.87 -0.10
CA PHE A 139 -3.81 -7.77 -0.50
C PHE A 139 -4.10 -6.51 0.34
N TRP A 140 -5.36 -6.05 0.40
CA TRP A 140 -5.71 -4.87 1.21
C TRP A 140 -5.77 -5.14 2.73
N GLY A 141 -6.04 -6.39 3.14
CA GLY A 141 -6.27 -6.77 4.52
C GLY A 141 -5.06 -7.31 5.29
N ARG A 142 -4.00 -7.71 4.60
CA ARG A 142 -2.80 -8.36 5.15
C ARG A 142 -1.50 -7.80 4.57
N THR A 143 -1.42 -7.63 3.25
CA THR A 143 -0.16 -7.24 2.59
C THR A 143 0.07 -5.72 2.58
N TYR A 144 -0.93 -4.95 2.15
CA TYR A 144 -0.82 -3.48 2.07
C TYR A 144 -0.71 -2.83 3.46
N HIS A 145 -0.28 -1.57 3.52
CA HIS A 145 -0.01 -0.91 4.80
C HIS A 145 -1.25 -0.88 5.71
N GLN A 146 -1.08 -1.24 6.98
CA GLN A 146 -2.21 -1.34 7.93
C GLN A 146 -2.38 -0.09 8.82
N SER A 147 -1.66 1.01 8.53
CA SER A 147 -1.65 2.22 9.36
C SER A 147 -3.04 2.80 9.66
N LEU A 148 -3.93 2.84 8.67
CA LEU A 148 -5.26 3.45 8.84
C LEU A 148 -6.36 2.45 9.25
N ARG A 149 -6.01 1.16 9.37
CA ARG A 149 -6.97 0.07 9.59
C ARG A 149 -7.78 0.25 10.87
N ARG A 150 -7.15 0.71 11.96
CA ARG A 150 -7.82 0.92 13.25
C ARG A 150 -8.94 1.95 13.14
N TYR A 151 -8.66 3.07 12.48
CA TYR A 151 -9.60 4.17 12.30
C TYR A 151 -10.75 3.75 11.36
N ALA A 152 -10.43 3.19 10.20
CA ALA A 152 -11.44 2.72 9.25
C ALA A 152 -12.34 1.63 9.83
N ALA A 153 -11.77 0.63 10.52
CA ALA A 153 -12.53 -0.44 11.17
C ALA A 153 -13.41 0.09 12.31
N SER A 154 -12.98 1.12 13.04
CA SER A 154 -13.80 1.73 14.10
C SER A 154 -15.11 2.32 13.56
N MET A 155 -15.06 2.98 12.39
CA MET A 155 -16.22 3.53 11.70
C MET A 155 -17.13 2.43 11.17
N GLY A 156 -16.57 1.39 10.54
CA GLY A 156 -17.35 0.23 10.09
C GLY A 156 -18.10 -0.47 11.22
N LYS A 157 -17.45 -0.64 12.39
CA LYS A 157 -18.10 -1.19 13.59
C LYS A 157 -19.19 -0.27 14.13
N ALA A 158 -19.00 1.05 14.08
CA ALA A 158 -20.02 2.02 14.48
C ALA A 158 -21.26 1.93 13.59
N CYS A 159 -21.09 1.87 12.27
CA CYS A 159 -22.19 1.68 11.33
C CYS A 159 -22.93 0.36 11.56
N CYS A 160 -22.21 -0.75 11.82
CA CYS A 160 -22.85 -2.03 12.14
C CYS A 160 -23.71 -1.95 13.41
N ARG A 161 -23.23 -1.27 14.46
CA ARG A 161 -24.01 -1.08 15.69
C ARG A 161 -25.25 -0.23 15.44
N LEU A 162 -25.11 0.86 14.68
CA LEU A 162 -26.23 1.74 14.33
C LEU A 162 -27.32 1.00 13.55
N LEU A 163 -26.93 0.08 12.68
CA LEU A 163 -27.83 -0.74 11.87
C LEU A 163 -28.30 -2.02 12.58
N GLY A 164 -27.92 -2.26 13.83
CA GLY A 164 -28.28 -3.48 14.56
C GLY A 164 -27.73 -4.78 13.97
N LEU A 165 -26.64 -4.71 13.19
CA LEU A 165 -26.09 -5.89 12.50
C LEU A 165 -25.37 -6.81 13.48
N ARG A 166 -25.73 -8.09 13.47
CA ARG A 166 -25.08 -9.13 14.30
C ARG A 166 -23.60 -9.24 13.94
N GLN A 167 -22.72 -9.14 14.94
CA GLN A 167 -21.28 -9.34 14.77
C GLN A 167 -21.01 -10.73 14.18
N GLY A 168 -20.12 -10.79 13.19
CA GLY A 168 -19.77 -12.03 12.48
C GLY A 168 -20.74 -12.45 11.39
N SER A 169 -21.89 -11.78 11.25
CA SER A 169 -22.77 -11.98 10.09
C SER A 169 -22.13 -11.47 8.80
N TRP A 170 -22.61 -11.98 7.66
CA TRP A 170 -22.17 -11.51 6.34
C TRP A 170 -22.50 -10.03 6.15
N ALA A 171 -23.71 -9.61 6.55
CA ALA A 171 -24.11 -8.21 6.53
C ALA A 171 -23.12 -7.32 7.29
N SER A 172 -22.75 -7.69 8.53
CA SER A 172 -21.77 -6.94 9.32
C SER A 172 -20.38 -6.89 8.66
N SER A 173 -19.94 -7.98 8.04
CA SER A 173 -18.64 -8.05 7.36
C SER A 173 -18.59 -7.17 6.12
N TYR A 174 -19.61 -7.21 5.28
CA TYR A 174 -19.69 -6.39 4.07
C TYR A 174 -19.94 -4.92 4.39
N THR A 175 -20.77 -4.58 5.38
CA THR A 175 -20.91 -3.19 5.84
C THR A 175 -19.57 -2.63 6.30
N GLN A 176 -18.79 -3.38 7.10
CA GLN A 176 -17.44 -2.96 7.50
C GLN A 176 -16.49 -2.80 6.32
N LEU A 177 -16.57 -3.68 5.31
CA LEU A 177 -15.77 -3.60 4.10
C LEU A 177 -16.05 -2.30 3.33
N TYR A 178 -17.32 -2.04 2.99
CA TYR A 178 -17.73 -0.88 2.22
C TYR A 178 -17.48 0.42 2.98
N VAL A 179 -17.81 0.47 4.28
CA VAL A 179 -17.51 1.66 5.10
C VAL A 179 -16.01 1.88 5.21
N GLY A 180 -15.22 0.82 5.37
CA GLY A 180 -13.76 0.94 5.42
C GLY A 180 -13.17 1.57 4.16
N PHE A 181 -13.60 1.12 2.98
CA PHE A 181 -13.18 1.70 1.71
C PHE A 181 -13.75 3.09 1.46
N ALA A 182 -14.99 3.37 1.87
CA ALA A 182 -15.57 4.71 1.78
C ALA A 182 -14.79 5.73 2.62
N VAL A 183 -14.42 5.37 3.86
CA VAL A 183 -13.59 6.21 4.73
C VAL A 183 -12.21 6.44 4.10
N SER A 184 -11.57 5.39 3.56
CA SER A 184 -10.32 5.55 2.81
C SER A 184 -10.49 6.50 1.61
N GLY A 185 -11.57 6.37 0.84
CA GLY A 185 -11.90 7.27 -0.27
C GLY A 185 -12.01 8.73 0.17
N LEU A 186 -12.74 9.00 1.25
CA LEU A 186 -12.90 10.35 1.80
C LEU A 186 -11.56 10.97 2.25
N ILE A 187 -10.69 10.18 2.89
CA ILE A 187 -9.35 10.63 3.28
C ILE A 187 -8.56 11.05 2.03
N HIS A 188 -8.64 10.25 0.96
CA HIS A 188 -7.96 10.56 -0.29
C HIS A 188 -8.56 11.74 -1.06
N CYS A 189 -9.85 12.04 -0.90
CA CYS A 189 -10.47 13.27 -1.40
C CYS A 189 -9.85 14.53 -0.77
N GLY A 190 -9.34 14.45 0.46
CA GLY A 190 -8.54 15.53 1.05
C GLY A 190 -7.28 15.82 0.24
N GLY A 191 -6.61 14.77 -0.25
CA GLY A 191 -5.49 14.91 -1.19
C GLY A 191 -5.90 15.45 -2.55
N ASP A 192 -7.13 15.19 -3.01
CA ASP A 192 -7.65 15.78 -4.24
C ASP A 192 -7.78 17.31 -4.09
N ILE A 193 -8.33 17.78 -2.97
CA ILE A 193 -8.44 19.21 -2.65
C ILE A 193 -7.08 19.89 -2.60
N MET A 194 -6.06 19.23 -2.03
CA MET A 194 -4.69 19.76 -1.96
C MET A 194 -4.07 19.99 -3.35
N VAL A 195 -4.43 19.17 -4.34
CA VAL A 195 -4.01 19.36 -5.74
C VAL A 195 -4.85 20.47 -6.38
N SER A 196 -6.17 20.35 -6.29
CA SER A 196 -7.11 21.37 -6.75
C SER A 196 -8.50 21.11 -6.16
N PRO A 197 -9.20 22.12 -5.61
CA PRO A 197 -10.56 21.96 -5.10
C PRO A 197 -11.55 21.38 -6.11
N LYS A 198 -11.33 21.60 -7.42
CA LYS A 198 -12.17 21.05 -8.50
C LYS A 198 -12.07 19.53 -8.65
N LEU A 199 -11.05 18.91 -8.09
CA LEU A 199 -10.81 17.47 -8.17
C LEU A 199 -11.46 16.69 -7.01
N PHE A 200 -12.15 17.38 -6.08
CA PHE A 200 -12.80 16.72 -4.95
C PHE A 200 -13.66 15.54 -5.41
N GLY A 201 -13.42 14.37 -4.81
CA GLY A 201 -14.20 13.16 -5.10
C GLY A 201 -13.67 12.32 -6.25
N VAL A 202 -12.71 12.79 -7.04
CA VAL A 202 -12.16 12.02 -8.17
C VAL A 202 -11.52 10.70 -7.72
N SER A 203 -10.91 10.67 -6.53
CA SER A 203 -10.34 9.45 -5.97
C SER A 203 -11.39 8.45 -5.50
N PHE A 204 -12.60 8.90 -5.14
CA PHE A 204 -13.57 8.09 -4.41
C PHE A 204 -14.03 6.81 -5.15
N PRO A 205 -14.33 6.86 -6.47
CA PRO A 205 -14.74 5.67 -7.23
C PRO A 205 -13.73 4.53 -7.17
N PHE A 206 -12.43 4.83 -7.18
CA PHE A 206 -11.38 3.80 -7.09
C PHE A 206 -11.50 3.00 -5.79
N PHE A 207 -11.74 3.66 -4.66
CA PHE A 207 -11.82 2.99 -3.36
C PHE A 207 -13.09 2.15 -3.23
N ILE A 208 -14.24 2.67 -3.63
CA ILE A 208 -15.49 1.89 -3.62
C ILE A 208 -15.40 0.69 -4.56
N ALA A 209 -14.76 0.84 -5.72
CA ALA A 209 -14.55 -0.25 -6.64
C ALA A 209 -13.75 -1.42 -6.02
N GLN A 210 -12.81 -1.16 -5.09
CA GLN A 210 -12.12 -2.23 -4.37
C GLN A 210 -13.07 -3.07 -3.51
N ALA A 211 -14.01 -2.43 -2.80
CA ALA A 211 -15.01 -3.14 -2.00
C ALA A 211 -15.94 -4.01 -2.89
N VAL A 212 -16.34 -3.48 -4.04
CA VAL A 212 -17.15 -4.20 -5.03
C VAL A 212 -16.37 -5.40 -5.57
N ALA A 213 -15.12 -5.21 -6.00
CA ALA A 213 -14.31 -6.29 -6.54
C ALA A 213 -14.00 -7.39 -5.53
N ILE A 214 -13.74 -7.04 -4.26
CA ILE A 214 -13.63 -8.02 -3.17
C ILE A 214 -14.92 -8.81 -3.00
N SER A 215 -16.09 -8.16 -3.11
CA SER A 215 -17.38 -8.84 -2.95
C SER A 215 -17.66 -9.79 -4.12
N LEU A 216 -17.26 -9.43 -5.34
CA LEU A 216 -17.32 -10.29 -6.51
C LEU A 216 -16.34 -11.46 -6.40
N GLU A 217 -15.11 -11.20 -5.97
CA GLU A 217 -14.08 -12.21 -5.69
C GLU A 217 -14.59 -13.24 -4.67
N ASP A 218 -15.12 -12.79 -3.53
CA ASP A 218 -15.69 -13.68 -2.51
C ASP A 218 -16.87 -14.52 -3.06
N ALA A 219 -17.70 -13.94 -3.92
CA ALA A 219 -18.82 -14.65 -4.55
C ALA A 219 -18.31 -15.74 -5.52
N VAL A 220 -17.32 -15.44 -6.36
CA VAL A 220 -16.70 -16.42 -7.28
C VAL A 220 -16.04 -17.55 -6.50
N ILE A 221 -15.25 -17.23 -5.47
CA ILE A 221 -14.62 -18.22 -4.59
C ILE A 221 -15.70 -19.06 -3.88
N GLY A 222 -16.78 -18.43 -3.42
CA GLY A 222 -17.90 -19.10 -2.78
C GLY A 222 -18.62 -20.09 -3.71
N VAL A 223 -18.84 -19.71 -4.97
CA VAL A 223 -19.43 -20.59 -6.00
C VAL A 223 -18.48 -21.75 -6.30
N ALA A 224 -17.20 -21.48 -6.56
CA ALA A 224 -16.21 -22.52 -6.86
C ALA A 224 -16.07 -23.58 -5.75
N LYS A 225 -16.20 -23.15 -4.49
CA LYS A 225 -16.24 -24.05 -3.32
C LYS A 225 -17.50 -24.92 -3.28
N ARG A 226 -18.66 -24.34 -3.59
CA ARG A 226 -19.95 -25.05 -3.57
C ARG A 226 -20.10 -26.03 -4.73
N THR A 227 -19.55 -25.71 -5.89
CA THR A 227 -19.61 -26.56 -7.10
C THR A 227 -18.52 -27.62 -7.14
N GLY A 228 -17.59 -27.62 -6.18
CA GLY A 228 -16.44 -28.55 -6.16
C GLY A 228 -15.38 -28.27 -7.22
N MET A 229 -15.49 -27.17 -7.98
CA MET A 229 -14.51 -26.78 -9.00
C MET A 229 -13.11 -26.57 -8.42
N GLN A 230 -13.02 -26.15 -7.15
CA GLN A 230 -11.74 -25.99 -6.48
C GLN A 230 -10.98 -27.32 -6.37
N ALA A 231 -11.68 -28.44 -6.16
CA ALA A 231 -11.04 -29.76 -6.06
C ALA A 231 -10.56 -30.31 -7.42
N GLN A 232 -10.99 -29.70 -8.52
CA GLN A 232 -10.64 -30.11 -9.89
C GLN A 232 -9.45 -29.32 -10.45
N CYS A 233 -9.11 -28.18 -9.84
CA CYS A 233 -8.01 -27.33 -10.27
C CYS A 233 -6.78 -27.59 -9.39
N PRO A 234 -5.58 -27.78 -9.97
CA PRO A 234 -4.35 -27.83 -9.19
C PRO A 234 -4.16 -26.56 -8.36
N ASP A 235 -3.79 -26.70 -7.08
CA ASP A 235 -3.65 -25.56 -6.17
C ASP A 235 -2.69 -24.48 -6.69
N SER A 236 -1.60 -24.89 -7.36
CA SER A 236 -0.63 -23.96 -7.96
C SER A 236 -1.23 -23.12 -9.10
N LEU A 237 -2.10 -23.72 -9.92
CA LEU A 237 -2.78 -23.02 -11.00
C LEU A 237 -3.84 -22.06 -10.44
N ALA A 238 -4.60 -22.49 -9.41
CA ALA A 238 -5.56 -21.64 -8.74
C ALA A 238 -4.88 -20.39 -8.15
N HIS A 239 -3.78 -20.56 -7.39
CA HIS A 239 -3.03 -19.44 -6.83
C HIS A 239 -2.44 -18.53 -7.91
N ALA A 240 -1.93 -19.09 -9.02
CA ALA A 240 -1.43 -18.28 -10.13
C ALA A 240 -2.54 -17.42 -10.76
N LEU A 241 -3.73 -17.99 -10.98
CA LEU A 241 -4.88 -17.25 -11.51
C LEU A 241 -5.36 -16.15 -10.56
N GLU A 242 -5.32 -16.41 -9.26
CA GLU A 242 -5.64 -15.45 -8.21
C GLU A 242 -4.66 -14.25 -8.22
N TYR A 243 -3.35 -14.50 -8.30
CA TYR A 243 -2.35 -13.43 -8.49
C TYR A 243 -2.56 -12.63 -9.78
N VAL A 244 -2.86 -13.32 -10.89
CA VAL A 244 -3.15 -12.67 -12.17
C VAL A 244 -4.40 -11.79 -12.03
N TRP A 245 -5.45 -12.27 -11.36
CA TRP A 245 -6.66 -11.50 -11.09
C TRP A 245 -6.35 -10.23 -10.30
N VAL A 246 -5.62 -10.32 -9.18
CA VAL A 246 -5.24 -9.15 -8.37
C VAL A 246 -4.43 -8.16 -9.21
N PHE A 247 -3.45 -8.65 -9.97
CA PHE A 247 -2.61 -7.80 -10.82
C PHE A 247 -3.44 -7.08 -11.90
N VAL A 248 -4.30 -7.81 -12.61
CA VAL A 248 -5.16 -7.25 -13.67
C VAL A 248 -6.16 -6.25 -13.07
N TRP A 249 -6.79 -6.58 -11.96
CA TRP A 249 -7.73 -5.66 -11.31
C TRP A 249 -7.05 -4.35 -10.88
N LEU A 250 -5.87 -4.44 -10.27
CA LEU A 250 -5.09 -3.27 -9.89
C LEU A 250 -4.59 -2.50 -11.14
N SER A 251 -4.16 -3.18 -12.20
CA SER A 251 -3.74 -2.50 -13.43
C SER A 251 -4.90 -1.73 -14.10
N VAL A 252 -6.12 -2.26 -14.01
CA VAL A 252 -7.35 -1.67 -14.56
C VAL A 252 -7.87 -0.51 -13.72
N SER A 253 -7.98 -0.69 -12.40
CA SER A 253 -8.65 0.25 -11.50
C SER A 253 -7.76 1.42 -11.09
N THR A 254 -6.45 1.21 -10.93
CA THR A 254 -5.56 2.24 -10.38
C THR A 254 -5.43 3.51 -11.21
N PRO A 255 -5.50 3.49 -12.56
CA PRO A 255 -5.54 4.73 -13.35
C PRO A 255 -6.73 5.63 -13.07
N TRP A 256 -7.84 5.11 -12.52
CA TRP A 256 -8.99 5.94 -12.13
C TRP A 256 -8.62 6.93 -11.03
N TRP A 257 -7.68 6.54 -10.16
CA TRP A 257 -7.14 7.39 -9.11
C TRP A 257 -5.98 8.28 -9.61
N MET A 258 -5.16 7.79 -10.53
CA MET A 258 -3.93 8.48 -10.96
C MET A 258 -4.15 9.57 -12.00
N ARG A 259 -5.15 9.44 -12.88
CA ARG A 259 -5.30 10.27 -14.09
C ARG A 259 -5.32 11.78 -13.82
N THR A 260 -5.75 12.20 -12.64
CA THR A 260 -5.92 13.62 -12.30
C THR A 260 -4.81 14.19 -11.41
N ARG A 261 -3.83 13.37 -11.01
CA ARG A 261 -2.80 13.79 -10.06
C ARG A 261 -1.50 14.14 -10.76
N MET A 262 -0.97 15.32 -10.44
CA MET A 262 0.40 15.68 -10.78
C MET A 262 1.37 14.75 -10.07
N VAL A 263 2.40 14.33 -10.80
CA VAL A 263 3.48 13.52 -10.26
C VAL A 263 4.50 14.50 -9.70
N ASP A 264 4.54 14.67 -8.38
CA ASP A 264 5.66 15.37 -7.76
C ASP A 264 6.93 14.55 -7.99
N THR A 265 7.80 15.05 -8.85
CA THR A 265 9.04 14.35 -9.19
C THR A 265 10.17 14.66 -8.22
N SER A 266 9.96 15.46 -7.17
CA SER A 266 10.96 15.93 -6.21
C SER A 266 10.82 15.32 -4.80
N ARG A 267 10.38 14.06 -4.73
CA ARG A 267 10.01 13.38 -3.47
C ARG A 267 11.17 13.05 -2.53
N THR A 268 12.39 12.91 -3.05
CA THR A 268 13.59 12.67 -2.25
C THR A 268 14.50 13.89 -2.26
N VAL A 269 15.14 14.18 -1.12
CA VAL A 269 16.06 15.33 -0.95
C VAL A 269 17.19 15.33 -1.99
N PHE A 270 17.69 14.16 -2.34
CA PHE A 270 18.72 13.98 -3.36
C PHE A 270 18.48 12.67 -4.13
N SER A 271 19.03 12.56 -5.34
CA SER A 271 18.93 11.37 -6.20
C SER A 271 20.31 10.80 -6.46
N LEU A 272 20.53 9.54 -6.08
CA LEU A 272 21.78 8.84 -6.36
C LEU A 272 21.92 8.59 -7.87
N VAL A 273 20.82 8.23 -8.54
CA VAL A 273 20.83 7.98 -9.98
C VAL A 273 21.30 9.22 -10.75
N THR A 274 20.77 10.41 -10.43
CA THR A 274 21.22 11.64 -11.13
C THR A 274 22.61 12.10 -10.72
N MET A 275 23.09 11.73 -9.52
CA MET A 275 24.48 12.01 -9.12
C MET A 275 25.49 11.22 -9.95
N PHE A 276 25.21 9.94 -10.22
CA PHE A 276 26.12 9.07 -10.98
C PHE A 276 25.85 9.09 -12.50
N ALA A 277 24.64 9.44 -12.92
CA ALA A 277 24.22 9.49 -14.32
C ALA A 277 23.33 10.72 -14.60
N PRO A 278 23.90 11.94 -14.63
CA PRO A 278 23.14 13.19 -14.77
C PRO A 278 22.38 13.32 -16.11
N THR A 279 22.81 12.60 -17.16
CA THR A 279 22.20 12.63 -18.50
C THR A 279 21.58 11.29 -18.89
N ILE A 280 20.90 10.62 -17.95
CA ILE A 280 20.27 9.32 -18.22
C ILE A 280 19.10 9.45 -19.21
N THR A 281 19.10 8.62 -20.25
CA THR A 281 17.99 8.57 -21.21
C THR A 281 16.77 7.86 -20.63
N PRO A 282 15.55 8.14 -21.11
CA PRO A 282 14.33 7.49 -20.60
C PRO A 282 14.35 5.96 -20.77
N GLY A 283 14.95 5.48 -21.86
CA GLY A 283 15.13 4.05 -22.12
C GLY A 283 16.07 3.39 -21.11
N ALA A 284 17.20 4.03 -20.78
CA ALA A 284 18.14 3.54 -19.79
C ALA A 284 17.55 3.58 -18.37
N ALA A 285 16.83 4.65 -18.01
CA ALA A 285 16.14 4.76 -16.73
C ALA A 285 15.06 3.68 -16.58
N ARG A 286 14.29 3.43 -17.63
CA ARG A 286 13.29 2.36 -17.68
C ARG A 286 13.92 0.98 -17.49
N PHE A 287 15.02 0.70 -18.21
CA PHE A 287 15.72 -0.58 -18.10
C PHE A 287 16.21 -0.82 -16.67
N LEU A 288 16.92 0.15 -16.09
CA LEU A 288 17.41 0.07 -14.72
C LEU A 288 16.28 -0.11 -13.70
N PHE A 289 15.18 0.64 -13.86
CA PHE A 289 14.00 0.52 -13.01
C PHE A 289 13.42 -0.90 -13.04
N LEU A 290 13.21 -1.46 -14.23
CA LEU A 290 12.65 -2.81 -14.39
C LEU A 290 13.59 -3.90 -13.86
N SER A 291 14.89 -3.78 -14.11
CA SER A 291 15.89 -4.72 -13.59
C SER A 291 15.92 -4.73 -12.06
N LEU A 292 15.82 -3.56 -11.41
CA LEU A 292 15.86 -3.46 -9.96
C LEU A 292 14.55 -3.90 -9.29
N MET A 293 13.40 -3.66 -9.93
CA MET A 293 12.12 -4.22 -9.47
C MET A 293 12.15 -5.76 -9.49
N ALA A 294 12.70 -6.37 -10.54
CA ALA A 294 12.82 -7.82 -10.65
C ALA A 294 13.74 -8.43 -9.57
N LEU A 295 14.78 -7.70 -9.14
CA LEU A 295 15.67 -8.10 -8.05
C LEU A 295 15.01 -7.94 -6.67
N SER A 296 14.18 -6.91 -6.49
CA SER A 296 13.50 -6.60 -5.23
C SER A 296 12.32 -7.54 -4.95
N ALA A 297 11.76 -8.19 -5.97
CA ALA A 297 10.65 -9.14 -5.84
C ALA A 297 11.04 -10.53 -5.30
N LYS A 298 12.34 -10.79 -5.03
CA LYS A 298 12.86 -12.10 -4.61
C LYS A 298 13.07 -12.25 -3.08
N VAL A 299 12.60 -11.32 -2.25
CA VAL A 299 12.80 -11.36 -0.79
C VAL A 299 11.53 -10.96 -0.04
#